data_AF-A0AB34FF31-F1
#
_entry.id   AF-A0AB34FF31-F1
#
_cell.length_a   1.000
_cell.length_b   1.000
_cell.length_c   1.000
_cell.angle_alpha   90.00
_cell.angle_beta   90.00
_cell.angle_gamma   90.00
#
_symmetry.space_group_name_H-M   'P 1'
#
loop_
_entity.id
_entity.type
_entity.pdbx_description
1 polymer ?
#
loop_
_entity_poly.entity_id
_entity_poly.type
_entity_poly.pdbx_seq_one_letter_code
_entity_poly.pdbx_strand_id
1 'polypeptide(L)'
;MAQILSIYGLVISVIIANSVKEKMAIHTGFLQLGAGLAVGLCGLAAGFAIGIVGDAGGASLFTCWSSTRILTECALVRASTQQPRLYVGMVLILIFSEVLGLYGGVVAIMMYSRSNQGVTECVY
;
A
#
# COMPACT_ATOMS: atom_id res chain seq x y z
N MET A 1 10.50 -6.08 -4.10
CA MET A 1 9.54 -5.03 -4.53
C MET A 1 8.58 -4.58 -3.42
N ALA A 2 8.21 -5.44 -2.45
CA ALA A 2 7.29 -5.10 -1.35
C ALA A 2 7.68 -3.88 -0.46
N GLN A 3 8.94 -3.43 -0.47
CA GLN A 3 9.38 -2.26 0.30
C GLN A 3 8.77 -0.93 -0.18
N ILE A 4 8.47 -0.79 -1.47
CA ILE A 4 7.97 0.49 -2.02
C ILE A 4 6.55 0.81 -1.51
N LEU A 5 5.71 -0.21 -1.31
CA LEU A 5 4.36 -0.05 -0.75
C LEU A 5 4.32 0.58 0.64
N SER A 6 5.33 0.27 1.47
CA SER A 6 5.47 0.85 2.81
C SER A 6 5.76 2.36 2.76
N ILE A 7 6.47 2.82 1.74
CA ILE A 7 6.83 4.23 1.56
C ILE A 7 5.58 5.06 1.28
N TYR A 8 4.62 4.56 0.49
CA TYR A 8 3.37 5.28 0.23
C TYR A 8 2.58 5.53 1.54
N GLY A 9 2.50 4.54 2.42
CA GLY A 9 1.87 4.70 3.73
C GLY A 9 2.60 5.70 4.63
N LEU A 10 3.93 5.65 4.64
CA LEU A 10 4.76 6.56 5.43
C LEU A 10 4.67 8.02 4.95
N VAL A 11 4.66 8.25 3.64
CA VAL A 11 4.53 9.61 3.08
C VAL A 11 3.17 10.21 3.46
N ILE A 12 2.08 9.45 3.35
CA ILE A 12 0.74 9.93 3.72
C ILE A 12 0.63 10.21 5.22
N SER A 13 1.18 9.35 6.09
CA SER A 13 1.14 9.60 7.54
C SER A 13 1.91 10.86 7.95
N VAL A 14 3.06 11.13 7.32
CA VAL A 14 3.85 12.36 7.57
C VAL A 14 3.14 13.63 7.11
N ILE A 15 2.51 13.61 5.92
CA ILE A 15 1.75 14.77 5.41
C ILE A 15 0.56 15.08 6.32
N ILE A 16 -0.12 14.05 6.80
CA ILE A 16 -1.26 14.15 7.74
C ILE A 16 -0.80 14.70 9.10
N ALA A 17 0.31 14.20 9.64
CA ALA A 17 0.83 14.61 10.94
C ALA A 17 1.22 16.10 10.98
N ASN A 18 1.77 16.62 9.88
CA ASN A 18 2.19 18.01 9.78
C ASN A 18 1.02 19.02 9.68
N SER A 19 -0.19 18.55 9.38
CA SER A 19 -1.37 19.42 9.15
C SER A 19 -2.45 19.31 10.23
N VAL A 20 -2.17 18.58 11.31
CA VAL A 20 -3.05 18.54 12.49
C VAL A 20 -2.96 19.88 13.26
N LYS A 21 -4.11 20.49 13.53
CA LYS A 21 -4.29 21.70 14.33
C LYS A 21 -5.43 21.47 15.35
N GLU A 22 -5.32 22.05 16.54
CA GLU A 22 -6.37 21.88 17.59
C GLU A 22 -7.75 22.41 17.14
N LYS A 23 -7.76 23.47 16.32
CA LYS A 23 -8.97 24.04 15.72
C LYS A 23 -9.13 23.59 14.27
N MET A 24 -9.78 22.44 14.08
CA MET A 24 -10.11 21.92 12.74
C MET A 24 -11.60 21.57 12.64
N ALA A 25 -12.16 21.73 11.44
CA ALA A 25 -13.54 21.33 11.19
C ALA A 25 -13.67 19.80 11.14
N ILE A 26 -14.80 19.27 11.60
CA ILE A 26 -15.05 17.81 11.67
C ILE A 26 -14.93 17.17 10.27
N HIS A 27 -15.31 17.91 9.22
CA HIS A 27 -15.18 17.47 7.82
C HIS A 27 -13.73 17.21 7.40
N THR A 28 -12.76 18.02 7.85
CA THR A 28 -11.34 17.81 7.51
C THR A 28 -10.78 16.58 8.21
N GLY A 29 -11.22 16.30 9.44
CA GLY A 29 -10.86 15.09 10.18
C GLY A 29 -11.33 13.81 9.49
N PHE A 30 -12.58 13.76 9.02
CA PHE A 30 -13.09 12.58 8.29
C PHE A 30 -12.41 12.37 6.93
N LEU A 31 -12.08 13.44 6.20
CA LEU A 31 -11.31 13.34 4.96
C LEU A 31 -9.89 12.82 5.18
N GLN A 32 -9.24 13.28 6.26
CA GLN A 32 -7.88 12.87 6.62
C GLN A 32 -7.83 11.41 7.10
N LEU A 33 -8.85 10.96 7.84
CA LEU A 33 -9.05 9.56 8.19
C LEU A 33 -9.29 8.70 6.94
N GLY A 34 -10.15 9.15 6.03
CA GLY A 34 -10.45 8.48 4.77
C GLY A 34 -9.24 8.36 3.85
N ALA A 35 -8.41 9.41 3.76
CA ALA A 35 -7.16 9.40 3.00
C ALA A 35 -6.17 8.36 3.53
N GLY A 36 -6.02 8.25 4.86
CA GLY A 36 -5.17 7.23 5.49
C GLY A 36 -5.67 5.80 5.29
N LEU A 37 -6.98 5.56 5.47
CA LEU A 37 -7.58 4.23 5.28
C LEU A 37 -7.54 3.75 3.83
N ALA A 38 -7.75 4.64 2.86
CA ALA A 38 -7.68 4.31 1.44
C ALA A 38 -6.30 3.78 1.05
N VAL A 39 -5.22 4.47 1.45
CA VAL A 39 -3.84 4.02 1.20
C VAL A 39 -3.52 2.72 1.95
N GLY A 40 -3.95 2.61 3.21
CA GLY A 40 -3.64 1.47 4.07
C GLY A 40 -4.26 0.16 3.56
N LEU A 41 -5.55 0.18 3.23
CA LEU A 41 -6.26 -1.01 2.74
C LEU A 41 -5.84 -1.41 1.32
N CYS A 42 -5.59 -0.44 0.43
CA CYS A 42 -5.03 -0.72 -0.89
C CYS A 42 -3.61 -1.30 -0.79
N GLY A 43 -2.78 -0.78 0.12
CA GLY A 43 -1.43 -1.28 0.36
C GLY A 43 -1.41 -2.71 0.91
N LEU A 44 -2.35 -3.05 1.80
CA LEU A 44 -2.51 -4.41 2.32
C LEU A 44 -2.97 -5.38 1.22
N ALA A 45 -3.94 -4.99 0.39
CA ALA A 45 -4.42 -5.82 -0.71
C ALA A 45 -3.34 -6.08 -1.78
N ALA A 46 -2.60 -5.03 -2.16
CA ALA A 46 -1.48 -5.14 -3.10
C ALA A 46 -0.33 -5.97 -2.51
N GLY A 47 -0.02 -5.78 -1.23
CA GLY A 47 0.98 -6.58 -0.51
C GLY A 47 0.59 -8.07 -0.42
N PHE A 48 -0.69 -8.36 -0.20
CA PHE A 48 -1.21 -9.73 -0.20
C PHE A 48 -1.06 -10.37 -1.58
N ALA A 49 -1.46 -9.69 -2.66
CA ALA A 49 -1.32 -10.19 -4.03
C ALA A 49 0.14 -10.44 -4.43
N ILE A 50 1.06 -9.52 -4.08
CA ILE A 50 2.51 -9.72 -4.29
C ILE A 50 3.02 -10.91 -3.47
N GLY A 51 2.54 -11.08 -2.24
CA GLY A 51 2.86 -12.22 -1.39
C GLY A 51 2.44 -13.54 -2.04
N ILE A 52 1.24 -13.62 -2.61
CA ILE A 52 0.75 -14.82 -3.31
C ILE A 52 1.57 -15.10 -4.55
N VAL A 53 1.78 -14.08 -5.39
CA VAL A 53 2.49 -14.24 -6.67
C VAL A 53 3.97 -14.56 -6.44
N GLY A 54 4.56 -14.05 -5.35
CA GLY A 54 5.91 -14.40 -4.90
C GLY A 54 6.02 -15.80 -4.30
N ASP A 55 4.95 -16.32 -3.66
CA ASP A 55 4.89 -17.70 -3.15
C ASP A 55 4.46 -18.71 -4.23
N ALA A 56 3.80 -18.26 -5.31
CA ALA A 56 3.27 -19.06 -6.42
C ALA A 56 4.33 -19.76 -7.31
N GLY A 57 5.54 -19.97 -6.78
CA GLY A 57 6.29 -21.21 -6.99
C GLY A 57 5.60 -22.45 -6.37
N GLY A 58 4.50 -22.33 -5.63
CA GLY A 58 3.67 -23.45 -5.19
C GLY A 58 2.57 -23.07 -4.20
N ALA A 59 1.50 -23.86 -4.14
CA ALA A 59 0.32 -23.66 -3.31
C ALA A 59 0.58 -23.91 -1.81
N SER A 60 1.28 -23.00 -1.12
CA SER A 60 1.57 -23.08 0.33
C SER A 60 1.06 -21.88 1.16
N LEU A 61 0.00 -21.24 0.68
CA LEU A 61 -0.43 -19.95 1.18
C LEU A 61 -1.01 -19.96 2.61
N PHE A 62 -1.61 -21.05 3.07
CA PHE A 62 -2.25 -21.05 4.39
C PHE A 62 -1.29 -21.30 5.56
N THR A 63 -0.06 -21.79 5.30
CA THR A 63 0.87 -22.18 6.36
C THR A 63 1.87 -21.09 6.76
N CYS A 64 2.08 -20.06 5.94
CA CYS A 64 3.09 -19.03 6.23
C CYS A 64 2.50 -17.72 6.77
N TRP A 65 1.21 -17.44 6.53
CA TRP A 65 0.60 -16.17 6.95
C TRP A 65 0.44 -16.02 8.48
N SER A 66 0.48 -17.12 9.24
CA SER A 66 0.43 -17.08 10.72
C SER A 66 1.78 -16.80 11.39
N SER A 67 2.89 -16.79 10.65
CA SER A 67 4.21 -16.56 11.22
C SER A 67 4.82 -15.29 10.63
N THR A 68 4.80 -14.22 11.41
CA THR A 68 5.56 -12.97 11.19
C THR A 68 7.04 -13.30 11.01
N ARG A 69 7.45 -13.72 9.81
CA ARG A 69 8.83 -14.05 9.49
C ARG A 69 9.21 -13.40 8.17
N ILE A 70 10.09 -12.42 8.30
CA ILE A 70 10.80 -11.65 7.27
C ILE A 70 11.75 -12.59 6.49
N LEU A 71 11.21 -13.58 5.77
CA LEU A 71 11.98 -14.47 4.90
C LEU A 71 11.27 -14.70 3.56
N THR A 72 10.76 -13.63 2.94
CA THR A 72 10.26 -13.65 1.57
C THR A 72 11.41 -13.53 0.55
N GLU A 73 12.45 -14.35 0.71
CA GLU A 73 13.57 -14.41 -0.26
C GLU A 73 13.86 -15.85 -0.76
N CYS A 74 13.28 -16.91 -0.16
CA CYS A 74 13.69 -18.30 -0.48
C CYS A 74 12.89 -19.03 -1.59
N ALA A 75 11.68 -18.60 -1.95
CA ALA A 75 10.86 -19.36 -2.92
C ALA A 75 11.21 -19.05 -4.39
N LEU A 76 11.53 -17.79 -4.72
CA LEU A 76 11.76 -17.35 -6.11
C LEU A 76 13.03 -17.95 -6.74
N VAL A 77 14.06 -18.27 -5.95
CA VAL A 77 15.36 -18.72 -6.49
C VAL A 77 15.33 -20.15 -7.02
N ARG A 78 14.43 -21.01 -6.51
CA ARG A 78 14.38 -22.43 -6.90
C ARG A 78 13.55 -22.70 -8.16
N ALA A 79 12.57 -21.85 -8.49
CA ALA A 79 11.76 -21.99 -9.72
C ALA A 79 12.37 -21.25 -10.93
N SER A 80 13.08 -20.13 -10.69
CA SER A 80 13.68 -19.31 -11.77
C SER A 80 14.86 -19.99 -12.48
N THR A 81 15.44 -21.04 -11.89
CA THR A 81 16.60 -21.76 -12.45
C THR A 81 16.21 -22.86 -13.44
N GLN A 82 14.93 -23.24 -13.55
CA GLN A 82 14.50 -24.31 -14.46
C GLN A 82 14.17 -23.82 -15.87
N GLN A 83 13.57 -22.64 -16.07
CA GLN A 83 13.26 -22.09 -17.40
C GLN A 83 13.20 -20.54 -17.40
N PRO A 84 14.05 -19.83 -18.17
CA PRO A 84 14.09 -18.36 -18.19
C PRO A 84 12.86 -17.71 -18.85
N ARG A 85 12.01 -18.49 -19.54
CA ARG A 85 10.85 -17.98 -20.28
C ARG A 85 9.65 -17.61 -19.40
N LEU A 86 9.58 -18.12 -18.17
CA LEU A 86 8.52 -17.80 -17.20
C LEU A 86 8.81 -16.54 -16.36
N TYR A 87 10.06 -16.05 -16.37
CA TYR A 87 10.47 -14.88 -15.60
C TYR A 87 9.68 -13.62 -15.99
N VAL A 88 9.45 -13.41 -17.29
CA VAL A 88 8.73 -12.24 -17.81
C VAL A 88 7.27 -12.21 -17.34
N GLY A 89 6.60 -13.36 -17.27
CA GLY A 89 5.19 -13.45 -16.85
C GLY A 89 4.98 -13.11 -15.38
N MET A 90 5.87 -13.61 -14.51
CA MET A 90 5.84 -13.30 -13.07
C MET A 90 6.13 -11.81 -12.80
N VAL A 91 7.12 -11.23 -13.48
CA VAL A 91 7.46 -9.81 -13.34
C VAL A 91 6.31 -8.91 -13.78
N LEU A 92 5.60 -9.24 -14.87
CA LEU A 92 4.45 -8.47 -15.35
C LEU A 92 3.33 -8.39 -14.28
N ILE A 93 3.03 -9.50 -13.61
CA ILE A 93 1.98 -9.56 -12.58
C ILE A 93 2.37 -8.75 -11.35
N LEU A 94 3.65 -8.82 -10.94
CA LEU A 94 4.19 -8.04 -9.82
C LEU A 94 4.09 -6.51 -10.07
N ILE A 95 4.29 -6.07 -11.32
CA ILE A 95 4.16 -4.65 -11.69
C ILE A 95 2.69 -4.20 -11.62
N PHE A 96 1.74 -4.95 -12.19
CA PHE A 96 0.32 -4.59 -12.12
C PHE A 96 -0.21 -4.49 -10.68
N SER A 97 0.27 -5.37 -9.80
CA SER A 97 -0.09 -5.32 -8.38
C SER A 97 0.47 -4.07 -7.68
N GLU A 98 1.65 -3.59 -8.07
CA GLU A 98 2.25 -2.38 -7.50
C GLU A 98 1.48 -1.11 -7.88
N VAL A 99 0.98 -1.05 -9.12
CA VAL A 99 0.16 0.07 -9.60
C VAL A 99 -1.14 0.22 -8.77
N LEU A 100 -1.73 -0.88 -8.27
CA LEU A 100 -2.88 -0.83 -7.36
C LEU A 100 -2.57 -0.09 -6.04
N GLY A 101 -1.36 -0.26 -5.50
CA GLY A 101 -0.91 0.48 -4.32
C GLY A 101 -0.69 1.97 -4.61
N LEU A 102 -0.13 2.29 -5.78
CA LEU A 102 0.05 3.66 -6.26
C LEU A 102 -1.28 4.41 -6.41
N TYR A 103 -2.32 3.76 -6.92
CA TYR A 103 -3.65 4.37 -7.03
C TYR A 103 -4.21 4.79 -5.67
N GLY A 104 -3.99 4.01 -4.61
CA GLY A 104 -4.36 4.38 -3.24
C GLY A 104 -3.69 5.71 -2.82
N GLY A 105 -2.40 5.87 -3.11
CA GLY A 105 -1.64 7.09 -2.82
C GLY A 105 -2.16 8.33 -3.54
N VAL A 106 -2.51 8.19 -4.82
CA VAL A 106 -3.09 9.29 -5.60
C VAL A 106 -4.44 9.73 -5.03
N VAL A 107 -5.30 8.79 -4.66
CA VAL A 107 -6.61 9.09 -4.04
C VAL A 107 -6.44 9.80 -2.69
N ALA A 108 -5.49 9.34 -1.86
CA ALA A 108 -5.21 9.97 -0.58
C ALA A 108 -4.75 11.44 -0.74
N ILE A 109 -3.88 11.73 -1.70
CA ILE A 109 -3.41 13.09 -1.98
C ILE A 109 -4.52 13.97 -2.56
N MET A 110 -5.39 13.40 -3.40
CA MET A 110 -6.55 14.10 -3.95
C MET A 110 -7.53 14.51 -2.83
N MET A 111 -7.82 13.59 -1.91
CA MET A 111 -8.67 13.86 -0.73
C MET A 111 -8.04 14.91 0.19
N TYR A 112 -6.72 14.84 0.40
CA TYR A 112 -5.98 15.81 1.19
C TYR A 112 -5.99 17.21 0.55
N SER A 113 -5.90 17.32 -0.78
CA SER A 113 -5.98 18.62 -1.46
C SER A 113 -7.37 19.25 -1.36
N ARG A 114 -8.43 18.44 -1.25
CA ARG A 114 -9.82 18.90 -1.07
C ARG A 114 -10.15 19.23 0.37
N SER A 115 -9.45 18.68 1.36
CA SER A 115 -9.74 18.95 2.77
C SER A 115 -9.39 20.39 3.17
N ASN A 116 -8.52 21.07 2.43
CA ASN A 116 -8.11 22.45 2.74
C ASN A 116 -8.89 23.53 1.95
N GLN A 117 -9.81 23.14 1.07
CA GLN A 117 -10.57 24.06 0.22
C GLN A 117 -11.91 24.43 0.89
N GLY A 118 -12.07 25.71 1.25
CA GLY A 118 -13.34 26.24 1.79
C GLY A 118 -13.58 25.97 3.28
N VAL A 119 -12.53 25.70 4.05
CA VAL A 119 -12.66 25.49 5.50
C VAL A 119 -12.75 26.85 6.20
N THR A 120 -13.91 27.14 6.78
CA THR A 120 -14.04 28.17 7.80
C THR A 120 -13.36 27.66 9.07
N GLU A 121 -12.29 28.32 9.53
CA GLU A 121 -11.70 28.00 10.82
C GLU A 121 -12.78 28.07 11.91
N CYS A 122 -12.90 27.02 12.73
CA CYS A 122 -13.85 27.03 13.84
C CYS A 122 -13.39 28.07 14.85
N VAL A 123 -14.20 29.12 15.07
CA VAL A 123 -13.85 30.25 15.94
C VAL A 123 -14.09 29.93 17.43
N TYR A 124 -14.69 28.79 17.75
CA TYR A 124 -14.89 28.29 19.12
C TYR A 124 -14.06 27.04 19.34
#